data_AF-A0A959CHF6-F1
#
_entry.id   AF-A0A959CHF6-F1
#
_cell.length_a   1.000
_cell.length_b   1.000
_cell.length_c   1.000
_cell.angle_alpha   90.00
_cell.angle_beta   90.00
_cell.angle_gamma   90.00
#
_symmetry.space_group_name_H-M   'P 1'
#
loop_
_entity.id
_entity.type
_entity.pdbx_description
1 polymer ?
#
loop_
_entity_poly.entity_id
_entity_poly.type
_entity_poly.pdbx_seq_one_letter_code
_entity_poly.pdbx_strand_id
1 'polypeptide(L)'
;MRRHVTGKEPRDLEHYAPWPNGRTNHYWFDLNRDWVWGVHPESRGHTREYQRWMPHLHADYHEMGYNNNYFTMPGTTPRNKLLPDAYEPLTDTIGQANAAAFDQNKISYFTREAFDFFYPGYGSSYPSVMGAIGMLTEQGGIAGGVAIETDDKYVLTFRQRIFDHYITSMATIRKAAERKEQFIRYSYEAHQPEKSKSSTKAYILKNNDSPYLPEVLRILRHHGVQVGQAEAGFTISASGYRQGKTEIRTFDKGDYVISANQPRHLLIHSVLARNLAIEDSVMYDMATWSAPLAYNLEAYATEQTLRVQTKPVEETGTAEGILANAGAQYAYAIEWKQRYAPKALARLWEKGYRVRAVRKKFTNGGHAFGPGSLVVLLGRNREKQDNVQEDMEAIAKSAG
;
A
#
# COMPACT_ATOMS: atom_id res chain seq x y z
N MET A 1 16.87 -7.71 -42.79
CA MET A 1 17.02 -8.23 -41.40
C MET A 1 16.65 -9.70 -41.38
N ARG A 2 17.58 -10.59 -40.98
CA ARG A 2 17.27 -12.01 -40.81
C ARG A 2 16.39 -12.17 -39.55
N ARG A 3 15.11 -12.50 -39.71
CA ARG A 3 14.11 -12.67 -38.63
C ARG A 3 14.36 -13.88 -37.70
N HIS A 4 15.55 -14.50 -37.76
CA HIS A 4 15.87 -15.77 -37.09
C HIS A 4 17.11 -15.70 -36.18
N VAL A 5 17.72 -14.53 -35.99
CA VAL A 5 18.83 -14.36 -35.05
C VAL A 5 18.24 -13.83 -33.76
N THR A 6 18.36 -14.60 -32.67
CA THR A 6 18.05 -14.13 -31.31
C THR A 6 18.98 -12.97 -30.99
N GLY A 7 18.43 -11.78 -30.69
CA GLY A 7 19.24 -10.69 -30.17
C GLY A 7 19.71 -11.05 -28.77
N LYS A 8 20.97 -10.72 -28.54
CA LYS A 8 21.70 -11.03 -27.30
C LYS A 8 22.55 -9.84 -26.89
N GLU A 9 22.90 -8.98 -27.85
CA GLU A 9 23.67 -7.78 -27.57
C GLU A 9 22.78 -6.83 -26.78
N PRO A 10 23.17 -6.37 -25.57
CA PRO A 10 22.33 -5.51 -24.74
C PRO A 10 21.81 -4.25 -25.43
N ARG A 11 22.47 -3.80 -26.51
CA ARG A 11 22.06 -2.66 -27.35
C ARG A 11 21.01 -3.00 -28.41
N ASP A 12 20.63 -4.26 -28.57
CA ASP A 12 19.57 -4.67 -29.50
C ASP A 12 18.22 -4.04 -29.12
N LEU A 13 17.45 -3.61 -30.12
CA LEU A 13 16.18 -2.91 -29.92
C LEU A 13 15.16 -3.70 -29.08
N GLU A 14 15.24 -5.04 -29.05
CA GLU A 14 14.33 -5.87 -28.27
C GLU A 14 14.46 -5.69 -26.76
N HIS A 15 15.60 -5.17 -26.27
CA HIS A 15 15.85 -4.90 -24.86
C HIS A 15 15.33 -3.53 -24.39
N TYR A 16 14.85 -2.69 -25.32
CA TYR A 16 14.37 -1.34 -25.03
C TYR A 16 12.86 -1.24 -25.32
N ALA A 17 12.05 -1.48 -24.30
CA ALA A 17 10.61 -1.25 -24.40
C ALA A 17 10.30 0.25 -24.63
N PRO A 18 9.42 0.59 -25.60
CA PRO A 18 9.02 1.97 -25.82
C PRO A 18 8.25 2.52 -24.61
N TRP A 19 8.19 3.86 -24.50
CA TRP A 19 7.40 4.51 -23.45
C TRP A 19 5.90 4.54 -23.81
N PRO A 20 4.99 4.22 -22.87
CA PRO A 20 5.25 3.72 -21.52
C PRO A 20 5.63 2.23 -21.51
N ASN A 21 6.56 1.84 -20.64
CA ASN A 21 6.96 0.44 -20.48
C ASN A 21 5.98 -0.33 -19.56
N GLY A 22 6.17 -1.65 -19.46
CA GLY A 22 5.30 -2.54 -18.66
C GLY A 22 5.60 -2.59 -17.16
N ARG A 23 6.50 -1.77 -16.61
CA ARG A 23 6.90 -1.85 -15.19
C ARG A 23 5.80 -1.40 -14.23
N THR A 24 4.93 -0.51 -14.71
CA THR A 24 3.87 0.13 -13.94
C THR A 24 2.49 -0.22 -14.50
N ASN A 25 1.44 -0.03 -13.72
CA ASN A 25 0.08 -0.17 -14.22
C ASN A 25 -0.32 0.95 -15.20
N HIS A 26 -1.58 0.94 -15.63
CA HIS A 26 -2.17 1.97 -16.50
C HIS A 26 -1.98 3.41 -15.99
N TYR A 27 -1.87 3.61 -14.68
CA TYR A 27 -1.72 4.91 -14.03
C TYR A 27 -0.26 5.27 -13.74
N TRP A 28 0.69 4.52 -14.30
CA TRP A 28 2.13 4.67 -14.05
C TRP A 28 2.54 4.50 -12.58
N PHE A 29 1.79 3.67 -11.85
CA PHE A 29 2.09 3.32 -10.46
C PHE A 29 2.71 1.92 -10.36
N ASP A 30 3.69 1.77 -9.47
CA ASP A 30 4.25 0.47 -9.12
C ASP A 30 3.33 -0.26 -8.15
N LEU A 31 2.58 -1.24 -8.64
CA LEU A 31 1.64 -2.02 -7.83
C LEU A 31 2.31 -2.73 -6.64
N ASN A 32 3.62 -2.99 -6.71
CA ASN A 32 4.36 -3.55 -5.59
C ASN A 32 4.62 -2.51 -4.47
N ARG A 33 3.86 -1.42 -4.39
CA ARG A 33 3.82 -0.49 -3.25
C ARG A 33 2.42 -0.35 -2.64
N ASP A 34 1.42 -0.99 -3.23
CA ASP A 34 -0.01 -0.72 -3.00
C ASP A 34 -0.75 -1.88 -2.32
N TRP A 35 -0.05 -2.93 -1.85
CA TRP A 35 -0.68 -4.09 -1.22
C TRP A 35 -1.51 -3.73 0.02
N VAL A 36 -1.04 -2.78 0.83
CA VAL A 36 -1.77 -2.26 2.00
C VAL A 36 -2.74 -1.15 1.64
N TRP A 37 -2.41 -0.31 0.67
CA TRP A 37 -3.18 0.92 0.44
C TRP A 37 -4.38 0.68 -0.46
N GLY A 38 -4.29 -0.30 -1.36
CA GLY A 38 -5.38 -0.66 -2.27
C GLY A 38 -5.92 0.54 -3.03
N VAL A 39 -5.08 1.50 -3.40
CA VAL A 39 -5.45 2.68 -4.18
C VAL A 39 -5.87 2.24 -5.58
N HIS A 40 -5.16 1.27 -6.15
CA HIS A 40 -5.40 0.74 -7.48
C HIS A 40 -6.33 -0.49 -7.46
N PRO A 41 -7.20 -0.64 -8.47
CA PRO A 41 -8.15 -1.76 -8.54
C PRO A 41 -7.47 -3.13 -8.59
N GLU A 42 -6.32 -3.23 -9.25
CA GLU A 42 -5.51 -4.46 -9.34
C GLU A 42 -5.08 -4.90 -7.93
N SER A 43 -4.68 -3.95 -7.08
CA SER A 43 -4.29 -4.22 -5.69
C SER A 43 -5.44 -4.71 -4.83
N ARG A 44 -6.59 -4.06 -4.94
CA ARG A 44 -7.82 -4.51 -4.26
C ARG A 44 -8.27 -5.89 -4.74
N GLY A 45 -8.07 -6.20 -6.01
CA GLY A 45 -8.37 -7.49 -6.61
C GLY A 45 -7.51 -8.60 -6.02
N HIS A 46 -6.19 -8.49 -6.17
CA HIS A 46 -5.30 -9.58 -5.73
C HIS A 46 -5.31 -9.75 -4.19
N THR A 47 -5.37 -8.67 -3.41
CA THR A 47 -5.42 -8.79 -1.95
C THR A 47 -6.73 -9.36 -1.44
N ARG A 48 -7.83 -9.22 -2.19
CA ARG A 48 -9.08 -9.92 -1.89
C ARG A 48 -8.93 -11.43 -2.07
N GLU A 49 -8.30 -11.88 -3.14
CA GLU A 49 -8.04 -13.31 -3.34
C GLU A 49 -7.03 -13.86 -2.33
N TYR A 50 -5.96 -13.11 -2.02
CA TYR A 50 -5.04 -13.45 -0.95
C TYR A 50 -5.79 -13.69 0.37
N GLN A 51 -6.68 -12.76 0.75
CA GLN A 51 -7.42 -12.84 2.01
C GLN A 51 -8.48 -13.95 2.05
N ARG A 52 -8.95 -14.45 0.89
CA ARG A 52 -9.82 -15.62 0.83
C ARG A 52 -9.04 -16.91 1.09
N TRP A 53 -7.80 -16.99 0.63
CA TRP A 53 -6.96 -18.17 0.80
C TRP A 53 -6.21 -18.17 2.14
N MET A 54 -5.59 -17.06 2.53
CA MET A 54 -4.73 -16.95 3.72
C MET A 54 -3.64 -18.04 3.78
N PRO A 55 -2.65 -18.00 2.86
CA PRO A 55 -1.60 -19.01 2.82
C PRO A 55 -0.70 -18.96 4.05
N HIS A 56 0.04 -20.04 4.33
CA HIS A 56 1.06 -20.07 5.38
C HIS A 56 2.44 -19.59 4.89
N LEU A 57 2.65 -19.61 3.58
CA LEU A 57 3.88 -19.21 2.89
C LEU A 57 3.50 -18.52 1.59
N HIS A 58 4.11 -17.37 1.30
CA HIS A 58 3.93 -16.61 0.07
C HIS A 58 5.29 -16.23 -0.50
N ALA A 59 5.55 -16.59 -1.75
CA ALA A 59 6.76 -16.21 -2.47
C ALA A 59 6.40 -15.22 -3.58
N ASP A 60 6.94 -14.01 -3.48
CA ASP A 60 6.80 -12.93 -4.45
C ASP A 60 7.94 -13.03 -5.48
N TYR A 61 7.61 -13.40 -6.71
CA TYR A 61 8.57 -13.66 -7.79
C TYR A 61 8.76 -12.41 -8.64
N HIS A 62 9.99 -11.90 -8.67
CA HIS A 62 10.38 -10.74 -9.46
C HIS A 62 11.63 -11.04 -10.30
N GLU A 63 11.88 -10.16 -11.25
CA GLU A 63 13.18 -10.07 -11.92
C GLU A 63 13.83 -8.72 -11.58
N MET A 64 15.16 -8.71 -11.59
CA MET A 64 16.00 -7.51 -11.44
C MET A 64 16.93 -7.37 -12.66
N GLY A 65 17.88 -6.42 -12.64
CA GLY A 65 18.83 -6.22 -13.74
C GLY A 65 19.50 -7.53 -14.17
N TYR A 66 19.62 -7.75 -15.48
CA TYR A 66 20.12 -9.01 -16.05
C TYR A 66 21.56 -9.37 -15.66
N ASN A 67 22.36 -8.41 -15.18
CA ASN A 67 23.70 -8.64 -14.65
C ASN A 67 23.73 -9.11 -13.18
N ASN A 68 22.57 -9.16 -12.50
CA ASN A 68 22.51 -9.60 -11.11
C ASN A 68 22.35 -11.12 -10.99
N ASN A 69 23.02 -11.71 -9.99
CA ASN A 69 22.83 -13.10 -9.58
C ASN A 69 21.48 -13.30 -8.89
N TYR A 70 20.92 -14.51 -8.85
CA TYR A 70 19.60 -14.76 -8.24
C TYR A 70 19.56 -14.37 -6.75
N PHE A 71 18.56 -13.63 -6.29
CA PHE A 71 18.34 -13.36 -4.86
C PHE A 71 17.29 -14.30 -4.27
N THR A 72 17.59 -14.85 -3.09
CA THR A 72 16.62 -15.57 -2.25
C THR A 72 16.73 -15.14 -0.80
N MET A 73 15.73 -15.55 0.00
CA MET A 73 15.69 -15.32 1.43
C MET A 73 16.93 -15.87 2.16
N PRO A 74 17.29 -15.26 3.31
CA PRO A 74 16.70 -14.03 3.87
C PRO A 74 17.28 -12.76 3.22
N GLY A 75 16.50 -11.68 3.23
CA GLY A 75 16.97 -10.33 2.86
C GLY A 75 17.82 -9.65 3.93
N THR A 76 18.04 -8.35 3.77
CA THR A 76 18.79 -7.50 4.71
C THR A 76 17.89 -6.88 5.81
N THR A 77 18.49 -6.12 6.73
CA THR A 77 17.82 -5.28 7.74
C THR A 77 17.40 -3.92 7.13
N PRO A 78 16.42 -3.20 7.71
CA PRO A 78 15.69 -3.47 8.96
C PRO A 78 14.61 -4.57 8.85
N ARG A 79 14.31 -5.20 9.99
CA ARG A 79 13.26 -6.21 10.13
C ARG A 79 12.02 -5.65 10.83
N ASN A 80 10.83 -6.17 10.50
CA ASN A 80 9.62 -5.84 11.23
C ASN A 80 9.59 -6.58 12.59
N LYS A 81 9.96 -5.87 13.67
CA LYS A 81 10.03 -6.43 15.04
C LYS A 81 8.69 -6.87 15.63
N LEU A 82 7.56 -6.55 14.97
CA LEU A 82 6.24 -7.00 15.42
C LEU A 82 5.98 -8.47 15.10
N LEU A 83 6.66 -9.03 14.09
CA LEU A 83 6.43 -10.41 13.67
C LEU A 83 6.86 -11.40 14.78
N PRO A 84 6.20 -12.57 14.90
CA PRO A 84 6.61 -13.62 15.84
C PRO A 84 8.08 -14.02 15.66
N ASP A 85 8.76 -14.39 16.75
CA ASP A 85 10.20 -14.74 16.73
C ASP A 85 10.54 -15.90 15.77
N ALA A 86 9.57 -16.78 15.53
CA ALA A 86 9.72 -17.88 14.59
C ALA A 86 9.76 -17.45 13.10
N TYR A 87 9.49 -16.18 12.78
CA TYR A 87 9.54 -15.68 11.40
C TYR A 87 10.92 -15.86 10.77
N GLU A 88 11.98 -15.35 11.42
CA GLU A 88 13.33 -15.38 10.85
C GLU A 88 13.85 -16.81 10.68
N PRO A 89 13.79 -17.70 11.70
CA PRO A 89 14.20 -19.09 11.52
C PRO A 89 13.45 -19.82 10.40
N LEU A 90 12.15 -19.55 10.22
CA LEU A 90 11.38 -20.16 9.13
C LEU A 90 11.84 -19.64 7.75
N THR A 91 12.04 -18.32 7.61
CA THR A 91 12.60 -17.76 6.36
C THR A 91 14.01 -18.29 6.06
N ASP A 92 14.83 -18.46 7.10
CA ASP A 92 16.17 -19.05 6.97
C ASP A 92 16.12 -20.49 6.48
N THR A 93 15.17 -21.31 6.99
CA THR A 93 15.04 -22.71 6.53
C THR A 93 14.67 -22.81 5.06
N ILE A 94 13.86 -21.88 4.53
CA ILE A 94 13.56 -21.79 3.10
C ILE A 94 14.79 -21.31 2.33
N GLY A 95 15.46 -20.27 2.82
CA GLY A 95 16.68 -19.74 2.22
C GLY A 95 17.76 -20.81 2.04
N GLN A 96 18.01 -21.61 3.08
CA GLN A 96 18.95 -22.74 3.04
C GLN A 96 18.52 -23.82 2.03
N ALA A 97 17.22 -24.10 1.92
CA ALA A 97 16.71 -25.05 0.93
C ALA A 97 16.92 -24.56 -0.50
N ASN A 98 16.68 -23.26 -0.73
CA ASN A 98 16.90 -22.63 -2.04
C ASN A 98 18.38 -22.60 -2.38
N ALA A 99 19.25 -22.23 -1.43
CA ALA A 99 20.71 -22.27 -1.59
C ALA A 99 21.21 -23.66 -1.98
N ALA A 100 20.79 -24.71 -1.27
CA ALA A 100 21.18 -26.09 -1.60
C ALA A 100 20.71 -26.52 -2.99
N ALA A 101 19.53 -26.06 -3.42
CA ALA A 101 19.02 -26.31 -4.77
C ALA A 101 19.82 -25.53 -5.83
N PHE A 102 20.23 -24.31 -5.54
CA PHE A 102 21.11 -23.52 -6.40
C PHE A 102 22.49 -24.15 -6.53
N ASP A 103 23.10 -24.60 -5.43
CA ASP A 103 24.39 -25.30 -5.42
C ASP A 103 24.35 -26.55 -6.32
N GLN A 104 23.29 -27.37 -6.18
CA GLN A 104 23.10 -28.57 -6.98
C GLN A 104 22.97 -28.27 -8.48
N ASN A 105 22.37 -27.13 -8.83
CA ASN A 105 22.10 -26.74 -10.21
C ASN A 105 23.08 -25.70 -10.76
N LYS A 106 24.10 -25.31 -9.98
CA LYS A 106 25.13 -24.31 -10.34
C LYS A 106 24.53 -22.95 -10.72
N ILE A 107 23.49 -22.53 -10.00
CA ILE A 107 22.86 -21.22 -10.18
C ILE A 107 23.58 -20.22 -9.29
N SER A 108 24.09 -19.13 -9.85
CA SER A 108 24.71 -18.05 -9.06
C SER A 108 23.64 -17.30 -8.27
N TYR A 109 23.85 -17.15 -6.96
CA TYR A 109 22.88 -16.52 -6.08
C TYR A 109 23.52 -15.68 -4.99
N PHE A 110 22.71 -14.84 -4.33
CA PHE A 110 23.08 -14.12 -3.13
C PHE A 110 21.91 -14.03 -2.13
N THR A 111 22.22 -13.72 -0.88
CA THR A 111 21.26 -13.49 0.23
C THR A 111 21.81 -12.40 1.14
N ARG A 112 20.98 -11.79 1.99
CA ARG A 112 21.37 -10.82 3.05
C ARG A 112 22.03 -9.50 2.61
N GLU A 113 22.45 -9.38 1.35
CA GLU A 113 23.11 -8.17 0.83
C GLU A 113 22.14 -7.10 0.33
N ALA A 114 20.87 -7.46 0.06
CA ALA A 114 19.85 -6.54 -0.42
C ALA A 114 18.44 -6.89 0.09
N PHE A 115 17.50 -5.98 -0.17
CA PHE A 115 16.07 -6.04 0.12
C PHE A 115 15.71 -6.21 1.59
N ASP A 116 15.20 -5.14 2.21
CA ASP A 116 14.56 -5.23 3.52
C ASP A 116 13.07 -5.59 3.39
N PHE A 117 12.48 -6.02 4.52
CA PHE A 117 11.09 -6.47 4.61
C PHE A 117 10.34 -5.64 5.66
N PHE A 118 10.76 -4.40 5.86
CA PHE A 118 10.27 -3.53 6.92
C PHE A 118 8.95 -2.87 6.55
N TYR A 119 8.85 -2.31 5.34
CA TYR A 119 7.61 -1.72 4.84
C TYR A 119 6.57 -2.80 4.53
N PRO A 120 5.34 -2.74 5.07
CA PRO A 120 4.34 -3.80 4.94
C PRO A 120 3.58 -3.81 3.61
N GLY A 121 3.85 -2.87 2.70
CA GLY A 121 3.10 -2.71 1.44
C GLY A 121 3.71 -3.39 0.21
N TYR A 122 4.74 -4.21 0.38
CA TYR A 122 5.28 -5.07 -0.68
C TYR A 122 4.57 -6.43 -0.70
N GLY A 123 4.55 -7.11 -1.85
CA GLY A 123 4.05 -8.48 -1.95
C GLY A 123 4.87 -9.47 -1.14
N SER A 124 6.13 -9.14 -0.88
CA SER A 124 7.04 -9.92 -0.05
C SER A 124 6.84 -9.74 1.46
N SER A 125 6.20 -8.64 1.92
CA SER A 125 6.07 -8.30 3.34
C SER A 125 4.62 -8.18 3.83
N TYR A 126 3.67 -7.84 2.96
CA TYR A 126 2.23 -7.85 3.25
C TYR A 126 1.76 -9.21 3.79
N PRO A 127 2.15 -10.36 3.20
CA PRO A 127 1.80 -11.67 3.73
C PRO A 127 2.21 -11.86 5.20
N SER A 128 3.35 -11.30 5.59
CA SER A 128 3.92 -11.43 6.93
C SER A 128 3.06 -10.73 7.99
N VAL A 129 2.56 -9.53 7.69
CA VAL A 129 1.62 -8.83 8.60
C VAL A 129 0.19 -9.37 8.55
N MET A 130 -0.08 -10.26 7.60
CA MET A 130 -1.30 -11.06 7.51
C MET A 130 -1.14 -12.46 8.13
N GLY A 131 0.02 -12.79 8.72
CA GLY A 131 0.26 -14.05 9.44
C GLY A 131 0.83 -15.21 8.62
N ALA A 132 1.32 -14.95 7.41
CA ALA A 132 2.09 -15.91 6.61
C ALA A 132 3.60 -15.69 6.76
N ILE A 133 4.42 -16.58 6.20
CA ILE A 133 5.81 -16.27 5.89
C ILE A 133 5.85 -15.66 4.48
N GLY A 134 6.03 -14.34 4.40
CA GLY A 134 6.25 -13.62 3.13
C GLY A 134 7.72 -13.64 2.71
N MET A 135 7.98 -13.79 1.42
CA MET A 135 9.33 -13.91 0.85
C MET A 135 9.43 -13.21 -0.50
N LEU A 136 10.62 -12.75 -0.83
CA LEU A 136 10.98 -12.24 -2.14
C LEU A 136 11.98 -13.20 -2.81
N THR A 137 11.83 -13.36 -4.11
CA THR A 137 12.88 -13.91 -4.96
C THR A 137 13.08 -12.98 -6.16
N GLU A 138 14.33 -12.69 -6.51
CA GLU A 138 14.65 -11.87 -7.68
C GLU A 138 15.55 -12.66 -8.62
N GLN A 139 15.15 -12.81 -9.87
CA GLN A 139 16.00 -13.39 -10.92
C GLN A 139 16.63 -12.27 -11.75
N GLY A 140 17.91 -12.37 -12.11
CA GLY A 140 18.46 -11.46 -13.12
C GLY A 140 17.69 -11.63 -14.43
N GLY A 141 17.16 -10.55 -15.02
CA GLY A 141 16.37 -10.73 -16.24
C GLY A 141 15.65 -9.54 -16.85
N ILE A 142 15.45 -8.44 -16.11
CA ILE A 142 14.74 -7.25 -16.60
C ILE A 142 15.32 -6.82 -17.94
N ALA A 143 14.46 -6.56 -18.93
CA ALA A 143 14.83 -6.18 -20.30
C ALA A 143 15.62 -7.25 -21.09
N GLY A 144 15.87 -8.43 -20.52
CA GLY A 144 16.68 -9.47 -21.15
C GLY A 144 16.02 -10.27 -22.26
N GLY A 145 14.82 -9.89 -22.72
CA GLY A 145 14.12 -10.51 -23.85
C GLY A 145 14.12 -12.05 -23.83
N VAL A 146 14.33 -12.66 -25.00
CA VAL A 146 14.51 -14.12 -25.13
C VAL A 146 15.90 -14.57 -24.68
N ALA A 147 16.92 -13.74 -24.89
CA ALA A 147 18.28 -13.93 -24.40
C ALA A 147 19.02 -12.60 -24.30
N ILE A 148 19.99 -12.49 -23.40
CA ILE A 148 20.86 -11.31 -23.28
C ILE A 148 22.26 -11.71 -22.82
N GLU A 149 23.29 -11.09 -23.37
CA GLU A 149 24.68 -11.23 -22.92
C GLU A 149 24.92 -10.36 -21.68
N THR A 150 25.40 -10.97 -20.60
CA THR A 150 25.77 -10.31 -19.36
C THR A 150 27.22 -9.79 -19.41
N ASP A 151 27.60 -8.98 -18.44
CA ASP A 151 28.93 -8.34 -18.40
C ASP A 151 30.10 -9.35 -18.36
N ASP A 152 29.87 -10.54 -17.83
CA ASP A 152 30.82 -11.66 -17.79
C ASP A 152 30.78 -12.57 -19.04
N LYS A 153 30.08 -12.15 -20.10
CA LYS A 153 29.93 -12.85 -21.38
C LYS A 153 29.09 -14.12 -21.32
N TYR A 154 28.35 -14.34 -20.23
CA TYR A 154 27.32 -15.36 -20.18
C TYR A 154 26.08 -14.93 -21.00
N VAL A 155 25.40 -15.89 -21.64
CA VAL A 155 24.14 -15.62 -22.35
C VAL A 155 22.99 -16.09 -21.49
N LEU A 156 22.36 -15.17 -20.79
CA LEU A 156 21.20 -15.41 -19.96
C LEU A 156 19.95 -15.53 -20.82
N THR A 157 19.38 -16.73 -20.89
CA THR A 157 18.19 -17.01 -21.71
C THR A 157 16.91 -16.97 -20.87
N PHE A 158 15.77 -16.63 -21.49
CA PHE A 158 14.46 -16.72 -20.84
C PHE A 158 14.19 -18.14 -20.31
N ARG A 159 14.66 -19.17 -21.02
CA ARG A 159 14.60 -20.57 -20.55
C ARG A 159 15.36 -20.76 -19.23
N GLN A 160 16.56 -20.19 -19.11
CA GLN A 160 17.34 -20.25 -17.87
C GLN A 160 16.60 -19.55 -16.73
N ARG A 161 16.05 -18.35 -16.97
CA ARG A 161 15.29 -17.61 -15.95
C ARG A 161 14.07 -18.39 -15.44
N ILE A 162 13.33 -19.05 -16.34
CA ILE A 162 12.23 -19.95 -15.96
C ILE A 162 12.76 -21.14 -15.16
N PHE A 163 13.88 -21.75 -15.60
CA PHE A 163 14.48 -22.89 -14.91
C PHE A 163 14.89 -22.52 -13.49
N ASP A 164 15.53 -21.38 -13.29
CA ASP A 164 15.98 -20.92 -11.97
C ASP A 164 14.79 -20.72 -11.02
N HIS A 165 13.75 -20.01 -11.46
CA HIS A 165 12.50 -19.86 -10.69
C HIS A 165 11.82 -21.20 -10.40
N TYR A 166 11.84 -22.14 -11.35
CA TYR A 166 11.29 -23.49 -11.14
C TYR A 166 12.05 -24.24 -10.05
N ILE A 167 13.40 -24.20 -10.08
CA ILE A 167 14.24 -24.84 -9.05
C ILE A 167 13.93 -24.24 -7.68
N THR A 168 13.90 -22.91 -7.56
CA THR A 168 13.54 -22.22 -6.30
C THR A 168 12.13 -22.57 -5.83
N SER A 169 11.15 -22.61 -6.74
CA SER A 169 9.76 -22.97 -6.44
C SER A 169 9.67 -24.37 -5.85
N MET A 170 10.31 -25.35 -6.48
CA MET A 170 10.27 -26.74 -6.02
C MET A 170 11.00 -26.92 -4.70
N ALA A 171 12.12 -26.24 -4.48
CA ALA A 171 12.84 -26.27 -3.21
C ALA A 171 11.98 -25.67 -2.07
N THR A 172 11.38 -24.51 -2.33
CA THR A 172 10.49 -23.81 -1.41
C THR A 172 9.27 -24.67 -1.04
N ILE A 173 8.57 -25.23 -2.02
CA ILE A 173 7.38 -26.08 -1.79
C ILE A 173 7.75 -27.33 -0.99
N ARG A 174 8.85 -28.02 -1.34
CA ARG A 174 9.30 -29.22 -0.61
C ARG A 174 9.63 -28.89 0.84
N LYS A 175 10.37 -27.80 1.09
CA LYS A 175 10.74 -27.40 2.45
C LYS A 175 9.51 -26.96 3.26
N ALA A 176 8.56 -26.26 2.64
CA ALA A 176 7.29 -25.91 3.27
C ALA A 176 6.48 -27.14 3.67
N ALA A 177 6.42 -28.15 2.80
CA ALA A 177 5.72 -29.42 3.07
C ALA A 177 6.41 -30.23 4.19
N GLU A 178 7.74 -30.29 4.19
CA GLU A 178 8.55 -30.90 5.26
C GLU A 178 8.28 -30.24 6.63
N ARG A 179 8.14 -28.91 6.66
CA ARG A 179 7.98 -28.11 7.89
C ARG A 179 6.54 -27.66 8.14
N LYS A 180 5.54 -28.31 7.53
CA LYS A 180 4.13 -27.87 7.52
C LYS A 180 3.59 -27.51 8.91
N GLU A 181 3.91 -28.29 9.93
CA GLU A 181 3.44 -28.07 11.31
C GLU A 181 3.97 -26.76 11.91
N GLN A 182 5.21 -26.40 11.57
CA GLN A 182 5.83 -25.16 12.04
C GLN A 182 5.21 -23.94 11.35
N PHE A 183 4.94 -24.02 10.05
CA PHE A 183 4.26 -22.97 9.30
C PHE A 183 2.80 -22.77 9.75
N ILE A 184 2.07 -23.87 10.00
CA ILE A 184 0.71 -23.82 10.56
C ILE A 184 0.71 -23.19 11.95
N ARG A 185 1.63 -23.63 12.83
CA ARG A 185 1.78 -23.07 14.17
C ARG A 185 2.14 -21.59 14.11
N TYR A 186 3.08 -21.19 13.26
CA TYR A 186 3.43 -19.78 13.06
C TYR A 186 2.20 -18.95 12.71
N SER A 187 1.42 -19.38 11.71
CA SER A 187 0.21 -18.65 11.30
C SER A 187 -0.81 -18.57 12.42
N TYR A 188 -1.05 -19.66 13.14
CA TYR A 188 -1.95 -19.64 14.30
C TYR A 188 -1.50 -18.61 15.34
N GLU A 189 -0.21 -18.58 15.69
CA GLU A 189 0.36 -17.66 16.66
C GLU A 189 0.35 -16.19 16.18
N ALA A 190 0.58 -15.96 14.89
CA ALA A 190 0.53 -14.64 14.28
C ALA A 190 -0.89 -14.02 14.30
N HIS A 191 -1.92 -14.84 14.47
CA HIS A 191 -3.32 -14.40 14.60
C HIS A 191 -3.78 -14.29 16.07
N GLN A 192 -2.92 -14.58 17.04
CA GLN A 192 -3.23 -14.49 18.47
C GLN A 192 -2.81 -13.11 19.04
N PRO A 193 -3.74 -12.17 19.26
CA PRO A 193 -3.40 -10.82 19.75
C PRO A 193 -2.74 -10.82 21.13
N GLU A 194 -2.97 -11.84 21.96
CA GLU A 194 -2.29 -12.04 23.25
C GLU A 194 -0.79 -12.32 23.11
N LYS A 195 -0.34 -12.77 21.94
CA LYS A 195 1.08 -12.92 21.59
C LYS A 195 1.68 -11.65 20.96
N SER A 196 0.92 -10.57 20.85
CA SER A 196 1.41 -9.30 20.30
C SER A 196 2.59 -8.76 21.11
N LYS A 197 3.66 -8.38 20.40
CA LYS A 197 4.83 -7.70 20.97
C LYS A 197 4.57 -6.21 21.25
N SER A 198 3.44 -5.66 20.78
CA SER A 198 3.08 -4.27 21.04
C SER A 198 2.37 -4.11 22.39
N SER A 199 2.76 -3.10 23.16
CA SER A 199 2.04 -2.67 24.36
C SER A 199 0.71 -1.98 24.04
N THR A 200 0.56 -1.43 22.83
CA THR A 200 -0.65 -0.69 22.42
C THR A 200 -1.84 -1.64 22.35
N LYS A 201 -2.93 -1.29 23.04
CA LYS A 201 -4.17 -2.08 23.08
C LYS A 201 -5.21 -1.58 22.08
N ALA A 202 -5.18 -0.29 21.74
CA ALA A 202 -6.06 0.25 20.73
C ALA A 202 -5.56 1.58 20.12
N TYR A 203 -6.13 1.90 18.98
CA TYR A 203 -5.97 3.15 18.27
C TYR A 203 -7.31 3.87 18.19
N ILE A 204 -7.30 5.19 18.36
CA ILE A 204 -8.49 6.04 18.29
C ILE A 204 -8.28 7.07 17.18
N LEU A 205 -9.23 7.16 16.25
CA LEU A 205 -9.27 8.19 15.20
C LEU A 205 -10.45 9.12 15.50
N LYS A 206 -10.20 10.43 15.59
CA LYS A 206 -11.26 11.41 15.81
C LYS A 206 -12.21 11.42 14.62
N ASN A 207 -13.51 11.38 14.92
CA ASN A 207 -14.54 11.55 13.91
C ASN A 207 -14.71 13.04 13.62
N ASN A 208 -13.94 13.54 12.67
CA ASN A 208 -13.94 14.94 12.24
C ASN A 208 -14.18 15.04 10.72
N ASP A 209 -14.25 16.26 10.19
CA ASP A 209 -14.53 16.53 8.77
C ASP A 209 -13.35 16.23 7.83
N SER A 210 -12.38 15.41 8.26
CA SER A 210 -11.26 15.01 7.40
C SER A 210 -11.77 14.22 6.19
N PRO A 211 -11.50 14.65 4.94
CA PRO A 211 -11.93 13.94 3.75
C PRO A 211 -11.21 12.59 3.56
N TYR A 212 -10.15 12.35 4.34
CA TYR A 212 -9.33 11.16 4.29
C TYR A 212 -9.75 10.07 5.29
N LEU A 213 -10.50 10.42 6.32
CA LEU A 213 -10.91 9.48 7.36
C LEU A 213 -11.72 8.30 6.79
N PRO A 214 -12.74 8.51 5.94
CA PRO A 214 -13.48 7.39 5.35
C PRO A 214 -12.61 6.45 4.52
N GLU A 215 -11.55 6.95 3.88
CA GLU A 215 -10.65 6.13 3.09
C GLU A 215 -9.78 5.23 3.95
N VAL A 216 -9.20 5.75 5.04
CA VAL A 216 -8.41 4.95 5.97
C VAL A 216 -9.27 3.86 6.60
N LEU A 217 -10.51 4.19 6.98
CA LEU A 217 -11.46 3.20 7.48
C LEU A 217 -11.75 2.12 6.43
N ARG A 218 -11.93 2.51 5.16
CA ARG A 218 -12.16 1.57 4.05
C ARG A 218 -10.95 0.67 3.82
N ILE A 219 -9.73 1.20 3.89
CA ILE A 219 -8.47 0.44 3.76
C ILE A 219 -8.37 -0.61 4.88
N LEU A 220 -8.56 -0.20 6.13
CA LEU A 220 -8.55 -1.11 7.27
C LEU A 220 -9.57 -2.24 7.09
N ARG A 221 -10.81 -1.89 6.75
CA ARG A 221 -11.88 -2.87 6.53
C ARG A 221 -11.63 -3.78 5.33
N HIS A 222 -11.05 -3.26 4.25
CA HIS A 222 -10.65 -4.06 3.09
C HIS A 222 -9.67 -5.17 3.47
N HIS A 223 -8.88 -4.97 4.53
CA HIS A 223 -7.98 -5.98 5.09
C HIS A 223 -8.55 -6.78 6.26
N GLY A 224 -9.86 -6.71 6.47
CA GLY A 224 -10.57 -7.45 7.52
C GLY A 224 -10.32 -6.92 8.93
N VAL A 225 -9.82 -5.68 9.08
CA VAL A 225 -9.72 -5.03 10.39
C VAL A 225 -11.12 -4.63 10.85
N GLN A 226 -11.49 -5.09 12.04
CA GLN A 226 -12.70 -4.68 12.72
C GLN A 226 -12.50 -3.26 13.27
N VAL A 227 -13.39 -2.35 12.87
CA VAL A 227 -13.43 -0.96 13.34
C VAL A 227 -14.73 -0.77 14.11
N GLY A 228 -14.63 -0.26 15.34
CA GLY A 228 -15.76 0.15 16.15
C GLY A 228 -15.96 1.67 16.11
N GLN A 229 -17.19 2.13 16.27
CA GLN A 229 -17.53 3.52 16.54
C GLN A 229 -18.05 3.64 17.97
N ALA A 230 -17.48 4.54 18.78
CA ALA A 230 -17.81 4.69 20.19
C ALA A 230 -19.28 5.11 20.37
N GLU A 231 -20.02 4.40 21.23
CA GLU A 231 -21.44 4.68 21.47
C GLU A 231 -21.69 5.77 22.52
N ALA A 232 -20.66 6.11 23.30
CA ALA A 232 -20.64 7.17 24.29
C ALA A 232 -19.26 7.83 24.34
N GLY A 233 -19.18 9.04 24.92
CA GLY A 233 -17.90 9.66 25.23
C GLY A 233 -17.16 8.89 26.33
N PHE A 234 -15.83 8.94 26.31
CA PHE A 234 -14.99 8.21 27.26
C PHE A 234 -13.68 8.94 27.52
N THR A 235 -13.07 8.69 28.68
CA THR A 235 -11.78 9.28 29.08
C THR A 235 -10.76 8.18 29.30
N ILE A 236 -9.58 8.30 28.70
CA ILE A 236 -8.51 7.30 28.78
C ILE A 236 -7.13 7.95 28.62
N SER A 237 -6.08 7.32 29.16
CA SER A 237 -4.71 7.74 28.89
C SER A 237 -4.31 7.36 27.48
N ALA A 238 -3.92 8.33 26.66
CA ALA A 238 -3.58 8.10 25.26
C ALA A 238 -2.48 9.02 24.73
N SER A 239 -1.63 8.46 23.89
CA SER A 239 -0.50 9.10 23.22
C SER A 239 -0.96 9.71 21.90
N GLY A 240 -0.85 11.03 21.75
CA GLY A 240 -1.26 11.74 20.52
C GLY A 240 -0.21 11.68 19.41
N TYR A 241 -0.63 11.58 18.16
CA TYR A 241 0.29 11.39 17.03
C TYR A 241 1.11 12.63 16.70
N ARG A 242 0.52 13.83 16.86
CA ARG A 242 1.19 15.10 16.54
C ARG A 242 2.36 15.40 17.49
N GLN A 243 2.13 15.24 18.79
CA GLN A 243 3.09 15.62 19.83
C GLN A 243 3.85 14.43 20.44
N GLY A 244 3.37 13.19 20.23
CA GLY A 244 3.93 11.99 20.86
C GLY A 244 3.69 11.90 22.38
N LYS A 245 2.95 12.86 22.97
CA LYS A 245 2.75 12.96 24.41
C LYS A 245 1.55 12.13 24.87
N THR A 246 1.77 11.34 25.92
CA THR A 246 0.74 10.58 26.65
C THR A 246 0.05 11.47 27.68
N GLU A 247 -1.26 11.60 27.57
CA GLU A 247 -2.08 12.40 28.50
C GLU A 247 -3.44 11.72 28.70
N ILE A 248 -4.11 12.04 29.81
CA ILE A 248 -5.52 11.70 29.97
C ILE A 248 -6.31 12.57 29.00
N ARG A 249 -7.09 11.94 28.11
CA ARG A 249 -7.87 12.61 27.07
C ARG A 249 -9.31 12.14 27.11
N THR A 250 -10.22 13.04 26.77
CA THR A 250 -11.63 12.75 26.55
C THR A 250 -11.89 12.62 25.06
N PHE A 251 -12.61 11.57 24.70
CA PHE A 251 -13.05 11.22 23.36
C PHE A 251 -14.58 11.28 23.31
N ASP A 252 -15.10 11.58 22.14
CA ASP A 252 -16.51 11.86 21.95
C ASP A 252 -17.24 10.60 21.48
N LYS A 253 -18.55 10.56 21.71
CA LYS A 253 -19.42 9.62 21.02
C LYS A 253 -19.23 9.79 19.50
N GLY A 254 -19.05 8.69 18.79
CA GLY A 254 -18.83 8.72 17.34
C GLY A 254 -17.36 8.63 16.92
N ASP A 255 -16.40 8.81 17.82
CA ASP A 255 -14.98 8.57 17.51
C ASP A 255 -14.75 7.09 17.16
N TYR A 256 -13.83 6.84 16.23
CA TYR A 256 -13.52 5.49 15.77
C TYR A 256 -12.46 4.85 16.64
N VAL A 257 -12.69 3.59 16.98
CA VAL A 257 -11.90 2.81 17.91
C VAL A 257 -11.50 1.50 17.22
N ILE A 258 -10.20 1.30 17.09
CA ILE A 258 -9.60 0.11 16.48
C ILE A 258 -8.86 -0.63 17.59
N SER A 259 -9.54 -1.61 18.19
CA SER A 259 -8.93 -2.51 19.18
C SER A 259 -7.89 -3.39 18.51
N ALA A 260 -6.71 -3.51 19.10
CA ALA A 260 -5.70 -4.48 18.66
C ALA A 260 -5.99 -5.90 19.17
N ASN A 261 -7.01 -6.09 20.01
CA ASN A 261 -7.45 -7.41 20.47
C ASN A 261 -8.31 -8.12 19.41
N GLN A 262 -7.71 -8.39 18.25
CA GLN A 262 -8.33 -9.09 17.13
C GLN A 262 -7.25 -9.77 16.27
N PRO A 263 -7.59 -10.76 15.42
CA PRO A 263 -6.60 -11.51 14.65
C PRO A 263 -5.71 -10.69 13.70
N ARG A 264 -6.15 -9.48 13.31
CA ARG A 264 -5.40 -8.56 12.43
C ARG A 264 -4.43 -7.64 13.18
N HIS A 265 -4.09 -7.92 14.44
CA HIS A 265 -3.26 -7.04 15.26
C HIS A 265 -1.89 -6.69 14.63
N LEU A 266 -1.23 -7.62 13.93
CA LEU A 266 0.04 -7.36 13.25
C LEU A 266 -0.09 -6.26 12.20
N LEU A 267 -1.10 -6.35 11.32
CA LEU A 267 -1.40 -5.32 10.33
C LEU A 267 -1.77 -3.99 11.01
N ILE A 268 -2.67 -4.03 12.01
CA ILE A 268 -3.12 -2.85 12.75
C ILE A 268 -1.92 -2.09 13.32
N HIS A 269 -1.02 -2.78 14.02
CA HIS A 269 0.19 -2.16 14.56
C HIS A 269 1.13 -1.67 13.46
N SER A 270 1.28 -2.43 12.37
CA SER A 270 2.19 -2.07 11.28
C SER A 270 1.75 -0.82 10.54
N VAL A 271 0.45 -0.56 10.38
CA VAL A 271 -0.06 0.58 9.61
C VAL A 271 -0.54 1.74 10.48
N LEU A 272 -0.94 1.49 11.73
CA LEU A 272 -1.42 2.54 12.62
C LEU A 272 -0.34 3.05 13.56
N ALA A 273 0.68 2.28 13.96
CA ALA A 273 1.68 2.78 14.92
C ALA A 273 2.33 4.10 14.44
N ARG A 274 2.55 5.02 15.40
CA ARG A 274 3.21 6.30 15.11
C ARG A 274 4.68 6.10 14.73
N ASN A 275 5.37 5.25 15.50
CA ASN A 275 6.76 4.89 15.30
C ASN A 275 6.86 3.36 15.28
N LEU A 276 7.69 2.82 14.40
CA LEU A 276 8.14 1.44 14.43
C LEU A 276 9.62 1.42 14.76
N ALA A 277 10.08 0.38 15.47
CA ALA A 277 11.48 0.23 15.80
C ALA A 277 12.27 -0.06 14.52
N ILE A 278 13.29 0.76 14.26
CA ILE A 278 14.16 0.67 13.09
C ILE A 278 15.56 0.33 13.59
N GLU A 279 16.16 -0.71 13.03
CA GLU A 279 17.52 -1.17 13.41
C GLU A 279 18.62 -0.40 12.69
N ASP A 280 18.36 -0.01 11.44
CA ASP A 280 19.29 0.68 10.57
C ASP A 280 18.58 1.84 9.87
N SER A 281 19.28 2.97 9.76
CA SER A 281 18.83 4.15 9.00
C SER A 281 18.78 3.94 7.49
N VAL A 282 19.45 2.90 6.96
CA VAL A 282 19.41 2.56 5.54
C VAL A 282 18.20 1.65 5.27
N MET A 283 17.25 2.16 4.50
CA MET A 283 16.11 1.40 4.00
C MET A 283 16.19 1.29 2.49
N TYR A 284 15.68 0.19 1.95
CA TYR A 284 15.67 -0.07 0.51
C TYR A 284 14.87 1.00 -0.26
N ASP A 285 13.71 1.40 0.25
CA ASP A 285 12.84 2.35 -0.46
C ASP A 285 11.96 3.21 0.47
N MET A 286 10.98 2.61 1.16
CA MET A 286 9.98 3.37 1.94
C MET A 286 10.35 3.53 3.42
N ALA A 287 10.41 4.78 3.92
CA ALA A 287 10.74 5.09 5.32
C ALA A 287 9.58 5.61 6.19
N THR A 288 8.39 5.84 5.63
CA THR A 288 7.22 6.30 6.40
C THR A 288 5.91 5.81 5.80
N TRP A 289 5.05 5.21 6.62
CA TRP A 289 3.75 4.67 6.21
C TRP A 289 2.69 4.63 7.32
N SER A 290 2.88 5.38 8.42
CA SER A 290 1.86 5.46 9.46
C SER A 290 0.60 6.12 8.89
N ALA A 291 -0.48 5.36 8.71
CA ALA A 291 -1.69 5.83 8.05
C ALA A 291 -2.28 7.11 8.69
N PRO A 292 -2.34 7.24 10.03
CA PRO A 292 -2.81 8.48 10.63
C PRO A 292 -1.94 9.70 10.27
N LEU A 293 -0.62 9.55 10.17
CA LEU A 293 0.27 10.65 9.77
C LEU A 293 0.17 10.93 8.27
N ALA A 294 0.20 9.88 7.43
CA ALA A 294 0.17 9.99 5.97
C ALA A 294 -1.13 10.62 5.45
N TYR A 295 -2.26 10.35 6.12
CA TYR A 295 -3.57 10.90 5.78
C TYR A 295 -3.95 12.12 6.65
N ASN A 296 -3.01 12.65 7.44
CA ASN A 296 -3.18 13.81 8.33
C ASN A 296 -4.42 13.70 9.24
N LEU A 297 -4.66 12.51 9.80
CA LEU A 297 -5.74 12.25 10.73
C LEU A 297 -5.35 12.68 12.15
N GLU A 298 -6.35 13.14 12.91
CA GLU A 298 -6.20 13.32 14.34
C GLU A 298 -6.41 11.98 15.04
N ALA A 299 -5.32 11.44 15.58
CA ALA A 299 -5.27 10.07 16.06
C ALA A 299 -4.47 9.93 17.36
N TYR A 300 -4.77 8.83 18.07
CA TYR A 300 -4.20 8.50 19.37
C TYR A 300 -4.02 7.00 19.51
N ALA A 301 -3.06 6.59 20.35
CA ALA A 301 -2.82 5.20 20.72
C ALA A 301 -2.90 5.07 22.25
N THR A 302 -3.47 3.97 22.75
CA THR A 302 -3.55 3.70 24.19
C THR A 302 -3.02 2.30 24.51
N GLU A 303 -2.30 2.18 25.62
CA GLU A 303 -1.88 0.90 26.20
C GLU A 303 -2.88 0.38 27.24
N GLN A 304 -3.94 1.14 27.52
CA GLN A 304 -4.99 0.75 28.46
C GLN A 304 -6.09 -0.04 27.75
N THR A 305 -6.69 -1.00 28.47
CA THR A 305 -7.86 -1.72 27.99
C THR A 305 -9.04 -0.77 27.86
N LEU A 306 -9.64 -0.71 26.66
CA LEU A 306 -10.84 0.06 26.40
C LEU A 306 -12.05 -0.51 27.15
N ARG A 307 -12.87 0.38 27.70
CA ARG A 307 -14.11 0.04 28.42
C ARG A 307 -15.37 0.64 27.78
N VAL A 308 -15.22 1.34 26.66
CA VAL A 308 -16.33 1.94 25.92
C VAL A 308 -16.96 0.91 25.00
N GLN A 309 -18.29 0.88 24.96
CA GLN A 309 -19.01 0.08 23.98
C GLN A 309 -18.87 0.70 22.59
N THR A 310 -18.72 -0.16 21.58
CA THR A 310 -18.58 0.27 20.19
C THR A 310 -19.54 -0.49 19.30
N LYS A 311 -20.18 0.22 18.37
CA LYS A 311 -20.91 -0.41 17.27
C LYS A 311 -19.95 -0.69 16.10
N PRO A 312 -20.04 -1.87 15.44
CA PRO A 312 -19.25 -2.15 14.25
C PRO A 312 -19.51 -1.14 13.13
N VAL A 313 -18.45 -0.76 12.41
CA VAL A 313 -18.54 0.07 11.19
C VAL A 313 -18.70 -0.85 9.99
N GLU A 314 -19.92 -0.97 9.47
CA GLU A 314 -20.23 -1.84 8.32
C GLU A 314 -20.17 -1.13 6.96
N GLU A 315 -20.26 0.19 6.96
CA GLU A 315 -20.13 1.00 5.76
C GLU A 315 -19.27 2.22 6.07
N THR A 316 -18.32 2.47 5.17
CA THR A 316 -17.56 3.72 5.16
C THR A 316 -18.20 4.55 4.07
N GLY A 317 -18.97 5.58 4.47
CA GLY A 317 -19.63 6.45 3.51
C GLY A 317 -18.63 6.96 2.46
N THR A 318 -19.11 7.17 1.23
CA THR A 318 -18.36 7.94 0.24
C THR A 318 -18.50 9.42 0.59
N ALA A 319 -17.41 10.18 0.57
CA ALA A 319 -17.53 11.63 0.59
C ALA A 319 -18.40 12.05 -0.60
N GLU A 320 -19.48 12.78 -0.32
CA GLU A 320 -20.31 13.39 -1.36
C GLU A 320 -19.89 14.85 -1.51
N GLY A 321 -19.56 15.26 -2.74
CA GLY A 321 -19.29 16.66 -3.01
C GLY A 321 -20.56 17.49 -2.91
N ILE A 322 -20.43 18.67 -2.32
CA ILE A 322 -21.54 19.62 -2.16
C ILE A 322 -21.37 20.75 -3.17
N LEU A 323 -22.38 20.97 -4.01
CA LEU A 323 -22.45 22.19 -4.82
C LEU A 323 -23.11 23.31 -4.01
N ALA A 324 -22.32 24.29 -3.59
CA ALA A 324 -22.85 25.53 -3.04
C ALA A 324 -23.28 26.48 -4.16
N ASN A 325 -24.44 27.13 -4.00
CA ASN A 325 -24.99 28.12 -4.94
C ASN A 325 -25.15 27.58 -6.38
N ALA A 326 -26.06 26.61 -6.55
CA ALA A 326 -26.34 25.98 -7.84
C ALA A 326 -26.72 27.01 -8.94
N GLY A 327 -27.39 28.12 -8.59
CA GLY A 327 -27.80 29.18 -9.52
C GLY A 327 -26.75 30.26 -9.81
N ALA A 328 -25.45 29.95 -9.69
CA ALA A 328 -24.38 30.90 -9.92
C ALA A 328 -24.49 31.58 -11.31
N GLN A 329 -24.35 32.91 -11.37
CA GLN A 329 -24.50 33.69 -12.61
C GLN A 329 -23.16 34.05 -13.27
N TYR A 330 -22.06 34.02 -12.51
CA TYR A 330 -20.74 34.45 -12.99
C TYR A 330 -19.78 33.29 -13.18
N ALA A 331 -19.58 32.47 -12.14
CA ALA A 331 -18.63 31.38 -12.14
C ALA A 331 -18.91 30.35 -11.04
N TYR A 332 -18.43 29.13 -11.24
CA TYR A 332 -18.20 28.16 -10.17
C TYR A 332 -16.73 28.14 -9.79
N ALA A 333 -16.44 27.94 -8.50
CA ALA A 333 -15.08 27.84 -7.98
C ALA A 333 -14.92 26.57 -7.13
N ILE A 334 -13.82 25.87 -7.32
CA ILE A 334 -13.47 24.64 -6.58
C ILE A 334 -12.13 24.89 -5.90
N GLU A 335 -12.09 24.79 -4.57
CA GLU A 335 -10.83 24.91 -3.84
C GLU A 335 -9.89 23.76 -4.24
N TRP A 336 -8.63 24.06 -4.50
CA TRP A 336 -7.65 23.02 -4.85
C TRP A 336 -7.12 22.24 -3.63
N LYS A 337 -7.18 22.83 -2.43
CA LYS A 337 -6.65 22.25 -1.19
C LYS A 337 -7.61 21.19 -0.60
N GLN A 338 -8.04 20.26 -1.45
CA GLN A 338 -8.84 19.11 -1.09
C GLN A 338 -8.50 17.94 -2.02
N ARG A 339 -8.74 16.72 -1.53
CA ARG A 339 -8.37 15.49 -2.23
C ARG A 339 -9.05 15.33 -3.60
N TYR A 340 -10.30 15.77 -3.71
CA TYR A 340 -11.15 15.48 -4.88
C TYR A 340 -11.00 16.50 -6.02
N ALA A 341 -10.26 17.60 -5.82
CA ALA A 341 -10.07 18.63 -6.84
C ALA A 341 -9.45 18.13 -8.16
N PRO A 342 -8.43 17.26 -8.18
CA PRO A 342 -7.90 16.70 -9.43
C PRO A 342 -8.92 15.86 -10.20
N LYS A 343 -9.76 15.09 -9.48
CA LYS A 343 -10.83 14.29 -10.09
C LYS A 343 -11.92 15.19 -10.65
N ALA A 344 -12.32 16.24 -9.91
CA ALA A 344 -13.26 17.24 -10.41
C ALA A 344 -12.74 17.95 -11.68
N LEU A 345 -11.44 18.30 -11.72
CA LEU A 345 -10.80 18.87 -12.92
C LEU A 345 -10.88 17.92 -14.12
N ALA A 346 -10.57 16.64 -13.92
CA ALA A 346 -10.66 15.63 -14.97
C ALA A 346 -12.10 15.52 -15.52
N ARG A 347 -13.12 15.51 -14.64
CA ARG A 347 -14.53 15.49 -15.04
C ARG A 347 -14.97 16.75 -15.78
N LEU A 348 -14.48 17.92 -15.37
CA LEU A 348 -14.70 19.17 -16.08
C LEU A 348 -14.15 19.09 -17.50
N TRP A 349 -12.94 18.56 -17.68
CA TRP A 349 -12.33 18.40 -19.01
C TRP A 349 -13.02 17.33 -19.86
N GLU A 350 -13.44 16.19 -19.29
CA GLU A 350 -14.27 15.20 -20.00
C GLU A 350 -15.56 15.82 -20.57
N LYS A 351 -16.17 16.73 -19.81
CA LYS A 351 -17.37 17.47 -20.26
C LYS A 351 -17.05 18.68 -21.16
N GLY A 352 -15.77 18.96 -21.42
CA GLY A 352 -15.32 20.02 -22.32
C GLY A 352 -15.35 21.43 -21.73
N TYR A 353 -15.32 21.58 -20.40
CA TYR A 353 -15.27 22.89 -19.76
C TYR A 353 -13.88 23.54 -19.90
N ARG A 354 -13.89 24.85 -20.18
CA ARG A 354 -12.72 25.72 -20.04
C ARG A 354 -12.56 26.10 -18.57
N VAL A 355 -11.48 25.62 -17.94
CA VAL A 355 -11.17 25.83 -16.52
C VAL A 355 -9.97 26.76 -16.39
N ARG A 356 -10.01 27.68 -15.43
CA ARG A 356 -8.90 28.56 -15.06
C ARG A 356 -8.37 28.20 -13.69
N ALA A 357 -7.07 28.42 -13.47
CA ALA A 357 -6.46 28.30 -12.14
C ALA A 357 -6.27 29.68 -11.51
N VAL A 358 -6.60 29.78 -10.22
CA VAL A 358 -6.36 30.96 -9.40
C VAL A 358 -4.86 31.16 -9.20
N ARG A 359 -4.36 32.38 -9.41
CA ARG A 359 -2.94 32.72 -9.16
C ARG A 359 -2.73 33.49 -7.86
N LYS A 360 -3.70 34.30 -7.46
CA LYS A 360 -3.69 35.08 -6.22
C LYS A 360 -4.92 34.71 -5.40
N LYS A 361 -4.74 34.48 -4.10
CA LYS A 361 -5.84 34.14 -3.20
C LYS A 361 -6.96 35.18 -3.29
N PHE A 362 -8.21 34.74 -3.23
CA PHE A 362 -9.36 35.63 -3.10
C PHE A 362 -10.39 35.00 -2.17
N THR A 363 -11.38 35.78 -1.74
CA THR A 363 -12.50 35.34 -0.93
C THR A 363 -13.83 35.66 -1.61
N ASN A 364 -14.82 34.81 -1.41
CA ASN A 364 -16.20 35.07 -1.83
C ASN A 364 -17.16 34.39 -0.85
N GLY A 365 -18.12 35.14 -0.31
CA GLY A 365 -19.12 34.61 0.64
C GLY A 365 -18.51 33.92 1.86
N GLY A 366 -17.38 34.42 2.37
CA GLY A 366 -16.66 33.82 3.51
C GLY A 366 -15.73 32.65 3.16
N HIS A 367 -15.81 32.08 1.95
CA HIS A 367 -14.89 31.04 1.50
C HIS A 367 -13.64 31.61 0.86
N ALA A 368 -12.48 31.06 1.22
CA ALA A 368 -11.19 31.45 0.66
C ALA A 368 -10.74 30.45 -0.41
N PHE A 369 -10.28 30.96 -1.55
CA PHE A 369 -9.75 30.16 -2.64
C PHE A 369 -8.28 30.50 -2.83
N GLY A 370 -7.40 29.56 -2.48
CA GLY A 370 -5.95 29.70 -2.64
C GLY A 370 -5.48 29.52 -4.09
N PRO A 371 -4.19 29.81 -4.38
CA PRO A 371 -3.58 29.50 -5.66
C PRO A 371 -3.80 28.04 -6.07
N GLY A 372 -4.05 27.80 -7.36
CA GLY A 372 -4.38 26.49 -7.91
C GLY A 372 -5.88 26.16 -7.92
N SER A 373 -6.70 26.85 -7.11
CA SER A 373 -8.17 26.67 -7.13
C SER A 373 -8.72 26.83 -8.54
N LEU A 374 -9.74 26.03 -8.86
CA LEU A 374 -10.32 25.98 -10.20
C LEU A 374 -11.45 26.99 -10.31
N VAL A 375 -11.54 27.66 -11.45
CA VAL A 375 -12.61 28.61 -11.76
C VAL A 375 -13.19 28.28 -13.13
N VAL A 376 -14.48 27.99 -13.16
CA VAL A 376 -15.27 27.78 -14.38
C VAL A 376 -16.09 29.04 -14.61
N LEU A 377 -15.63 29.90 -15.52
CA LEU A 377 -16.33 31.13 -15.88
C LEU A 377 -17.48 30.82 -16.84
N LEU A 378 -18.72 31.18 -16.48
CA LEU A 378 -19.90 30.92 -17.33
C LEU A 378 -19.84 31.68 -18.65
N GLY A 379 -19.37 32.93 -18.62
CA GLY A 379 -19.16 33.72 -19.83
C GLY A 379 -18.07 33.19 -20.77
N ARG A 380 -17.26 32.23 -20.34
CA ARG A 380 -16.25 31.53 -21.16
C ARG A 380 -16.66 30.10 -21.50
N ASN A 381 -17.87 29.68 -21.13
CA ASN A 381 -18.46 28.37 -21.40
C ASN A 381 -19.95 28.56 -21.79
N ARG A 382 -20.24 29.55 -22.65
CA ARG A 382 -21.62 29.93 -23.03
C ARG A 382 -22.38 28.78 -23.69
N GLU A 383 -21.67 27.94 -24.41
CA GLU A 383 -22.19 26.72 -25.04
C GLU A 383 -22.69 25.66 -24.03
N LYS A 384 -22.45 25.85 -22.73
CA LYS A 384 -22.88 24.95 -21.65
C LYS A 384 -24.00 25.53 -20.78
N GLN A 385 -24.52 26.72 -21.08
CA GLN A 385 -25.41 27.46 -20.17
C GLN A 385 -26.65 26.67 -19.72
N ASP A 386 -27.25 25.89 -20.62
CA ASP A 386 -28.46 25.13 -20.32
C ASP A 386 -28.22 23.95 -19.38
N ASN A 387 -26.97 23.43 -19.33
CA ASN A 387 -26.63 22.20 -18.62
C ASN A 387 -25.63 22.44 -17.47
N VAL A 388 -25.12 23.65 -17.30
CA VAL A 388 -23.98 23.89 -16.40
C VAL A 388 -24.30 23.58 -14.95
N GLN A 389 -25.51 23.87 -14.49
CA GLN A 389 -25.91 23.55 -13.13
C GLN A 389 -25.91 22.04 -12.91
N GLU A 390 -26.62 21.28 -13.76
CA GLU A 390 -26.71 19.83 -13.68
C GLU A 390 -25.31 19.17 -13.79
N ASP A 391 -24.47 19.68 -14.70
CA ASP A 391 -23.10 19.23 -14.84
C ASP A 391 -22.28 19.45 -13.57
N MET A 392 -22.36 20.62 -12.93
CA MET A 392 -21.62 20.90 -11.70
C MET A 392 -22.13 20.07 -10.52
N GLU A 393 -23.45 19.84 -10.43
CA GLU A 393 -24.04 18.95 -9.43
C GLU A 393 -23.55 17.51 -9.62
N ALA A 394 -23.57 17.02 -10.85
CA ALA A 394 -23.07 15.69 -11.20
C ALA A 394 -21.56 15.56 -10.96
N ILE A 395 -20.77 16.60 -11.25
CA ILE A 395 -19.33 16.61 -10.99
C ILE A 395 -19.07 16.59 -9.49
N ALA A 396 -19.73 17.43 -8.69
CA ALA A 396 -19.59 17.43 -7.23
C ALA A 396 -19.93 16.04 -6.66
N LYS A 397 -21.09 15.48 -7.02
CA LYS A 397 -21.49 14.16 -6.54
C LYS A 397 -20.52 13.04 -6.95
N SER A 398 -20.03 13.06 -8.18
CA SER A 398 -19.18 11.99 -8.71
C SER A 398 -17.70 12.11 -8.34
N ALA A 399 -17.20 13.33 -8.11
CA ALA A 399 -15.83 13.56 -7.68
C ALA A 399 -15.64 13.16 -6.22
N GLY A 400 -16.63 13.48 -5.37
CA GLY A 400 -16.49 13.58 -3.92
C GLY A 400 -16.30 15.04 -3.52
#